data_AF-A0A2V6QIL8-F1
#
_entry.id   AF-A0A2V6QIL8-F1
#
_cell.length_a   1.000
_cell.length_b   1.000
_cell.length_c   1.000
_cell.angle_alpha   90.00
_cell.angle_beta   90.00
_cell.angle_gamma   90.00
#
_symmetry.space_group_name_H-M   'P 1'
#
loop_
_entity.id
_entity.type
_entity.pdbx_description
1 polymer ?
#
loop_
_entity_poly.entity_id
_entity_poly.type
_entity_poly.pdbx_seq_one_letter_code
_entity_poly.pdbx_strand_id
1 'polypeptide(L)'
;MSRWFVGGLLMAGVALTFPVAVAAEDVKDQKHERQLQADAKQLDADATRASNTPDGQRRVTERIAKEFKVQPSVVTDLHSRMGGYGQATIALALSQELMKQDKTLSQQAALDHIVALRQEGKGWGVIAHELGVKLGHVVSDVKRAEKATDRVTGKPDKADKVAKAEKPEKMEKMEKPAKPEKPSR
;
A
#
# COMPACT_ATOMS: atom_id res chain seq x y z
N MET A 1 43.69 60.73 34.09
CA MET A 1 42.24 60.48 34.00
C MET A 1 41.89 59.22 34.79
N SER A 2 40.72 59.24 35.41
CA SER A 2 40.30 58.50 36.60
C SER A 2 40.05 56.98 36.44
N ARG A 3 40.47 56.26 37.50
CA ARG A 3 39.90 55.11 38.24
C ARG A 3 38.53 54.50 37.82
N TRP A 4 38.41 53.20 38.17
CA TRP A 4 37.23 52.31 38.37
C TRP A 4 36.97 51.30 37.23
N PHE A 5 36.72 50.00 37.41
CA PHE A 5 36.24 49.20 38.55
C PHE A 5 36.75 47.74 38.44
N VAL A 6 36.95 47.12 39.60
CA VAL A 6 37.14 45.68 39.85
C VAL A 6 35.77 44.97 39.83
N GLY A 7 35.71 43.72 39.35
CA GLY A 7 34.57 42.81 39.50
C GLY A 7 34.42 41.95 38.24
N GLY A 8 34.72 40.66 38.21
CA GLY A 8 34.39 39.64 39.21
C GLY A 8 32.98 39.13 38.93
N LEU A 9 32.81 38.20 37.98
CA LEU A 9 31.77 37.18 38.08
C LEU A 9 32.01 36.03 37.08
N LEU A 10 32.31 34.89 37.66
CA LEU A 10 32.18 33.55 37.11
C LEU A 10 30.71 33.33 36.70
N MET A 11 30.43 33.11 35.41
CA MET A 11 29.18 32.45 35.01
C MET A 11 29.51 31.32 34.04
N ALA A 12 29.50 30.12 34.60
CA ALA A 12 29.51 28.85 33.92
C ALA A 12 28.29 28.78 32.97
N GLY A 13 28.55 28.90 31.67
CA GLY A 13 27.59 28.52 30.64
C GLY A 13 27.60 27.00 30.49
N VAL A 14 26.88 26.30 31.38
CA VAL A 14 26.54 24.89 31.19
C VAL A 14 25.67 24.82 29.94
N ALA A 15 26.25 24.39 28.83
CA ALA A 15 25.51 23.95 27.67
C ALA A 15 24.70 22.71 28.10
N LEU A 16 23.44 22.93 28.47
CA LEU A 16 22.44 21.88 28.57
C LEU A 16 22.20 21.36 27.15
N THR A 17 23.05 20.43 26.71
CA THR A 17 22.73 19.51 25.63
C THR A 17 21.59 18.63 26.14
N PHE A 18 20.35 19.08 25.95
CA PHE A 18 19.21 18.18 26.07
C PHE A 18 19.43 17.06 25.06
N PRO A 19 19.58 15.79 25.48
CA PRO A 19 19.45 14.69 24.54
C PRO A 19 18.00 14.76 24.06
N VAL A 20 17.80 15.06 22.78
CA VAL A 20 16.54 14.72 22.11
C VAL A 20 16.49 13.19 22.18
N ALA A 21 15.82 12.69 23.22
CA ALA A 21 15.38 11.32 23.28
C ALA A 21 14.36 11.18 22.15
N VAL A 22 14.84 10.81 20.96
CA VAL A 22 13.99 10.34 19.87
C VAL A 22 13.24 9.15 20.47
N ALA A 23 11.98 9.37 20.79
CA ALA A 23 11.14 8.36 21.41
C ALA A 23 11.17 7.10 20.53
N ALA A 24 11.31 5.94 21.15
CA ALA A 24 11.41 4.66 20.44
C ALA A 24 10.20 4.36 19.52
N GLU A 25 9.10 5.11 19.65
CA GLU A 25 7.95 5.07 18.74
C GLU A 25 8.27 5.75 17.40
N ASP A 26 8.94 6.91 17.40
CA ASP A 26 9.30 7.67 16.19
C ASP A 26 10.21 6.84 15.25
N VAL A 27 11.13 6.06 15.83
CA VAL A 27 12.01 5.14 15.09
C VAL A 27 11.22 4.02 14.39
N LYS A 28 10.16 3.50 15.04
CA LYS A 28 9.31 2.45 14.45
C LYS A 28 8.45 3.01 13.34
N ASP A 29 7.87 4.20 13.51
CA ASP A 29 7.08 4.86 12.47
C ASP A 29 7.92 5.23 11.25
N GLN A 30 9.16 5.69 11.47
CA GLN A 30 10.10 5.93 10.36
C GLN A 30 10.41 4.65 9.58
N LYS A 31 10.52 3.49 10.27
CA LYS A 31 10.72 2.20 9.61
C LYS A 31 9.47 1.77 8.83
N HIS A 32 8.28 1.94 9.42
CA HIS A 32 7.03 1.63 8.74
C HIS A 32 6.81 2.52 7.52
N GLU A 33 7.11 3.82 7.59
CA GLU A 33 7.01 4.73 6.45
C GLU A 33 7.97 4.33 5.33
N ARG A 34 9.23 3.99 5.66
CA ARG A 34 10.18 3.48 4.65
C ARG A 34 9.66 2.20 4.00
N GLN A 35 9.11 1.27 4.79
CA GLN A 35 8.53 0.04 4.25
C GLN A 35 7.33 0.32 3.37
N LEU A 36 6.44 1.20 3.80
CA LEU A 36 5.25 1.63 3.06
C LEU A 36 5.63 2.22 1.70
N GLN A 37 6.65 3.08 1.68
CA GLN A 37 7.16 3.68 0.46
C GLN A 37 7.83 2.65 -0.46
N ALA A 38 8.54 1.67 0.10
CA ALA A 38 9.11 0.57 -0.68
C ALA A 38 8.01 -0.31 -1.31
N ASP A 39 7.00 -0.69 -0.54
CA ASP A 39 5.87 -1.50 -1.02
C ASP A 39 5.06 -0.74 -2.09
N ALA A 40 4.83 0.55 -1.90
CA ALA A 40 4.19 1.39 -2.91
C ALA A 40 5.01 1.51 -4.21
N LYS A 41 6.33 1.74 -4.11
CA LYS A 41 7.22 1.77 -5.28
C LYS A 41 7.23 0.43 -6.02
N GLN A 42 7.19 -0.67 -5.28
CA GLN A 42 7.14 -2.01 -5.86
C GLN A 42 5.83 -2.21 -6.63
N LEU A 43 4.70 -1.82 -6.03
CA LEU A 43 3.39 -1.87 -6.67
C LEU A 43 3.34 -0.98 -7.93
N ASP A 44 3.92 0.22 -7.88
CA ASP A 44 4.07 1.10 -9.05
C ASP A 44 4.92 0.46 -10.14
N ALA A 45 6.03 -0.21 -9.79
CA ALA A 45 6.88 -0.91 -10.74
C ALA A 45 6.18 -2.12 -11.37
N ASP A 46 5.44 -2.90 -10.57
CA ASP A 46 4.67 -4.05 -11.04
C ASP A 46 3.51 -3.60 -11.94
N ALA A 47 2.83 -2.52 -11.55
CA ALA A 47 1.81 -1.89 -12.37
C ALA A 47 2.39 -1.34 -13.67
N THR A 48 3.58 -0.73 -13.64
CA THR A 48 4.29 -0.24 -14.85
C THR A 48 4.66 -1.40 -15.78
N ARG A 49 5.12 -2.53 -15.22
CA ARG A 49 5.40 -3.74 -16.02
C ARG A 49 4.13 -4.27 -16.70
N ALA A 50 2.99 -4.22 -16.00
CA ALA A 50 1.70 -4.62 -16.55
C ALA A 50 1.08 -3.56 -17.49
N SER A 51 1.37 -2.27 -17.29
CA SER A 51 0.73 -1.14 -17.98
C SER A 51 1.19 -0.95 -19.42
N ASN A 52 2.07 -1.81 -19.94
CA ASN A 52 2.34 -1.88 -21.38
C ASN A 52 1.06 -2.18 -22.21
N THR A 53 -0.05 -2.53 -21.55
CA THR A 53 -1.38 -2.67 -22.15
C THR A 53 -2.47 -2.02 -21.27
N PRO A 54 -3.54 -1.46 -21.85
CA PRO A 54 -4.72 -0.99 -21.10
C PRO A 54 -5.36 -2.11 -20.26
N ASP A 55 -5.28 -3.36 -20.71
CA ASP A 55 -5.73 -4.54 -19.97
C ASP A 55 -4.95 -4.76 -18.67
N GLY A 56 -3.64 -4.53 -18.67
CA GLY A 56 -2.82 -4.67 -17.47
C GLY A 56 -3.18 -3.65 -16.39
N GLN A 57 -3.36 -2.38 -16.77
CA GLN A 57 -3.84 -1.34 -15.84
C GLN A 57 -5.21 -1.69 -15.26
N ARG A 58 -6.15 -2.13 -16.10
CA ARG A 58 -7.48 -2.56 -15.63
C ARG A 58 -7.39 -3.69 -14.62
N ARG A 59 -6.56 -4.71 -14.87
CA ARG A 59 -6.36 -5.83 -13.94
C ARG A 59 -5.78 -5.40 -12.60
N VAL A 60 -4.81 -4.48 -12.59
CA VAL A 60 -4.25 -3.90 -11.36
C VAL A 60 -5.33 -3.13 -10.60
N THR A 61 -6.05 -2.24 -11.28
CA THR A 61 -7.15 -1.47 -10.71
C THR A 61 -8.22 -2.37 -10.09
N GLU A 62 -8.71 -3.38 -10.81
CA GLU A 62 -9.72 -4.33 -10.34
C GLU A 62 -9.23 -5.13 -9.12
N ARG A 63 -7.96 -5.51 -9.11
CA ARG A 63 -7.37 -6.27 -8.00
C ARG A 63 -7.27 -5.44 -6.73
N ILE A 64 -6.83 -4.19 -6.84
CA ILE A 64 -6.79 -3.23 -5.72
C ILE A 64 -8.22 -2.94 -5.26
N ALA A 65 -9.13 -2.66 -6.19
CA ALA A 65 -10.54 -2.38 -5.89
C ALA A 65 -11.18 -3.52 -5.09
N LYS A 66 -10.94 -4.77 -5.50
CA LYS A 66 -11.41 -5.96 -4.79
C LYS A 66 -10.79 -6.11 -3.39
N GLU A 67 -9.53 -5.73 -3.22
CA GLU A 67 -8.81 -5.86 -1.96
C GLU A 67 -9.33 -4.91 -0.88
N PHE A 68 -9.62 -3.67 -1.29
CA PHE A 68 -10.16 -2.63 -0.40
C PHE A 68 -11.69 -2.59 -0.41
N LYS A 69 -12.36 -3.45 -1.21
CA LYS A 69 -13.81 -3.46 -1.43
C LYS A 69 -14.36 -2.10 -1.89
N VAL A 70 -13.61 -1.43 -2.75
CA VAL A 70 -13.94 -0.10 -3.31
C VAL A 70 -14.28 -0.22 -4.78
N GLN A 71 -14.88 0.82 -5.36
CA GLN A 71 -15.14 0.82 -6.79
C GLN A 71 -13.84 0.99 -7.60
N PRO A 72 -13.69 0.33 -8.77
CA PRO A 72 -12.52 0.49 -9.64
C PRO A 72 -12.30 1.95 -10.13
N SER A 73 -13.38 2.71 -10.26
CA SER A 73 -13.34 4.15 -10.58
C SER A 73 -12.55 4.93 -9.54
N VAL A 74 -12.80 4.69 -8.25
CA VAL A 74 -12.08 5.36 -7.15
C VAL A 74 -10.58 5.10 -7.23
N VAL A 75 -10.17 3.86 -7.51
CA VAL A 75 -8.74 3.52 -7.68
C VAL A 75 -8.13 4.23 -8.88
N THR A 76 -8.86 4.30 -10.00
CA THR A 76 -8.41 4.95 -11.24
C THR A 76 -8.29 6.46 -11.08
N ASP A 77 -9.27 7.09 -10.44
CA ASP A 77 -9.26 8.52 -10.13
C ASP A 77 -8.10 8.86 -9.21
N LEU A 78 -7.88 8.04 -8.18
CA LEU A 78 -6.82 8.26 -7.20
C LEU A 78 -5.43 8.04 -7.81
N HIS A 79 -5.27 7.01 -8.67
CA HIS A 79 -4.08 6.83 -9.48
C HIS A 79 -3.78 8.07 -10.33
N SER A 80 -4.80 8.62 -11.00
CA SER A 80 -4.67 9.79 -11.85
C SER A 80 -4.32 11.06 -11.07
N ARG A 81 -4.87 11.21 -9.85
CA ARG A 81 -4.58 12.34 -8.95
C ARG A 81 -3.20 12.27 -8.32
N MET A 82 -2.71 11.07 -8.02
CA MET A 82 -1.49 10.85 -7.24
C MET A 82 -0.29 10.39 -8.07
N GLY A 83 -0.48 10.12 -9.36
CA GLY A 83 0.59 9.75 -10.30
C GLY A 83 1.14 8.33 -10.12
N GLY A 84 0.42 7.44 -9.42
CA GLY A 84 0.85 6.06 -9.20
C GLY A 84 -0.15 5.22 -8.41
N TYR A 85 -0.11 3.91 -8.64
CA TYR A 85 -0.96 2.93 -7.95
C TYR A 85 -0.51 2.72 -6.51
N GLY A 86 0.78 2.82 -6.22
CA GLY A 86 1.33 2.69 -4.87
C GLY A 86 0.82 3.78 -3.95
N GLN A 87 0.90 5.04 -4.40
CA GLN A 87 0.39 6.19 -3.66
C GLN A 87 -1.13 6.11 -3.46
N ALA A 88 -1.88 5.74 -4.50
CA ALA A 88 -3.32 5.52 -4.42
C ALA A 88 -3.68 4.40 -3.42
N THR A 89 -2.93 3.30 -3.42
CA THR A 89 -3.14 2.17 -2.52
C THR A 89 -2.91 2.56 -1.06
N ILE A 90 -1.89 3.38 -0.78
CA ILE A 90 -1.65 3.92 0.58
C ILE A 90 -2.83 4.76 1.05
N ALA A 91 -3.30 5.69 0.21
CA ALA A 91 -4.45 6.54 0.55
C ALA A 91 -5.73 5.71 0.80
N LEU A 92 -5.97 4.66 -0.01
CA LEU A 92 -7.05 3.71 0.22
C LEU A 92 -6.92 2.97 1.56
N ALA A 93 -5.73 2.47 1.89
CA ALA A 93 -5.47 1.78 3.16
C ALA A 93 -5.69 2.71 4.36
N LEU A 94 -5.19 3.95 4.30
CA LEU A 94 -5.42 4.96 5.33
C LEU A 94 -6.91 5.29 5.49
N SER A 95 -7.64 5.45 4.37
CA SER A 95 -9.08 5.75 4.42
C SER A 95 -9.88 4.63 5.10
N GLN A 96 -9.55 3.37 4.83
CA GLN A 96 -10.21 2.22 5.45
C GLN A 96 -9.96 2.17 6.96
N GLU A 97 -8.73 2.47 7.40
CA GLU A 97 -8.41 2.47 8.82
C GLU A 97 -9.08 3.65 9.53
N LEU A 98 -9.14 4.82 8.89
CA LEU A 98 -9.89 5.97 9.41
C LEU A 98 -11.38 5.65 9.54
N MET A 99 -11.99 4.98 8.56
CA MET A 99 -13.40 4.56 8.63
C MET A 99 -13.68 3.52 9.73
N LYS A 100 -12.70 2.70 10.10
CA LYS A 100 -12.84 1.77 11.24
C LYS A 100 -12.86 2.52 12.56
N GLN A 101 -12.09 3.59 12.67
CA GLN A 101 -12.03 4.45 13.85
C GLN A 101 -13.27 5.35 13.92
N ASP A 102 -13.58 6.04 12.82
CA ASP A 102 -14.72 6.93 12.69
C ASP A 102 -15.70 6.41 11.63
N LYS A 103 -16.75 5.75 12.10
CA LYS A 103 -17.81 5.18 11.26
C LYS A 103 -18.74 6.24 10.67
N THR A 104 -18.61 7.49 11.08
CA THR A 104 -19.45 8.59 10.58
C THR A 104 -18.85 9.26 9.33
N LEU A 105 -17.55 9.07 9.10
CA LEU A 105 -16.86 9.55 7.92
C LEU A 105 -17.14 8.66 6.70
N SER A 106 -17.49 9.31 5.59
CA SER A 106 -17.57 8.62 4.31
C SER A 106 -16.18 8.31 3.78
N GLN A 107 -16.06 7.22 3.02
CA GLN A 107 -14.78 6.84 2.40
C GLN A 107 -14.21 7.96 1.53
N GLN A 108 -15.07 8.67 0.81
CA GLN A 108 -14.66 9.75 -0.07
C GLN A 108 -14.14 10.95 0.71
N ALA A 109 -14.79 11.34 1.81
CA ALA A 109 -14.29 12.40 2.69
C ALA A 109 -12.94 12.03 3.31
N ALA A 110 -12.78 10.78 3.74
CA ALA A 110 -11.50 10.27 4.24
C ALA A 110 -10.39 10.36 3.19
N LEU A 111 -10.67 9.91 1.96
CA LEU A 111 -9.73 9.98 0.84
C LEU A 111 -9.38 11.43 0.46
N ASP A 112 -10.36 12.31 0.34
CA ASP A 112 -10.12 13.72 -0.01
C ASP A 112 -9.26 14.40 1.06
N HIS A 113 -9.47 14.11 2.35
CA HIS A 113 -8.63 14.63 3.42
C HIS A 113 -7.18 14.13 3.31
N ILE A 114 -6.99 12.82 3.07
CA ILE A 114 -5.65 12.22 2.89
C ILE A 114 -4.94 12.80 1.65
N VAL A 115 -5.65 12.97 0.55
CA VAL A 115 -5.11 13.53 -0.70
C VAL A 115 -4.71 14.99 -0.50
N ALA A 116 -5.53 15.79 0.21
CA ALA A 116 -5.19 17.17 0.55
C ALA A 116 -3.89 17.25 1.35
N LEU A 117 -3.77 16.46 2.42
CA LEU A 117 -2.55 16.40 3.24
C LEU A 117 -1.32 15.95 2.43
N ARG A 118 -1.53 15.05 1.46
CA ARG A 118 -0.47 14.62 0.55
C ARG A 118 -0.03 15.74 -0.41
N GLN A 119 -0.98 16.53 -0.91
CA GLN A 119 -0.71 17.68 -1.77
C GLN A 119 -0.02 18.82 -1.01
N GLU A 120 -0.24 18.93 0.30
CA GLU A 120 0.52 19.81 1.20
C GLU A 120 1.99 19.36 1.37
N GLY A 121 2.36 18.18 0.87
CA GLY A 121 3.71 17.65 0.96
C GLY A 121 4.00 16.87 2.25
N LYS A 122 2.96 16.54 3.05
CA LYS A 122 3.14 15.73 4.26
C LYS A 122 3.53 14.30 3.91
N GLY A 123 4.43 13.75 4.73
CA GLY A 123 4.82 12.33 4.68
C GLY A 123 3.66 11.42 5.09
N TRP A 124 3.72 10.15 4.68
CA TRP A 124 2.67 9.19 5.03
C TRP A 124 2.67 8.89 6.53
N GLY A 125 3.84 8.95 7.17
CA GLY A 125 4.02 8.90 8.62
C GLY A 125 3.20 9.96 9.34
N VAL A 126 3.39 11.21 8.90
CA VAL A 126 2.74 12.39 9.47
C VAL A 126 1.23 12.33 9.27
N ILE A 127 0.77 11.99 8.06
CA ILE A 127 -0.65 11.87 7.74
C ILE A 127 -1.33 10.85 8.65
N ALA A 128 -0.75 9.65 8.80
CA ALA A 128 -1.38 8.64 9.64
C ALA A 128 -1.41 9.07 11.12
N HIS A 129 -0.33 9.69 11.61
CA HIS A 129 -0.28 10.21 12.98
C HIS A 129 -1.33 11.32 13.21
N GLU A 130 -1.46 12.26 12.27
CA GLU A 130 -2.46 13.34 12.31
C GLU A 130 -3.90 12.80 12.30
N LEU A 131 -4.13 11.70 11.60
CA LEU A 131 -5.41 11.00 11.55
C LEU A 131 -5.61 10.00 12.71
N GLY A 132 -4.63 9.83 13.60
CA GLY A 132 -4.70 8.84 14.70
C GLY A 132 -4.61 7.38 14.26
N VAL A 133 -4.16 7.13 13.03
CA VAL A 133 -4.05 5.81 12.40
C VAL A 133 -2.62 5.25 12.56
N LYS A 134 -2.52 3.96 12.90
CA LYS A 134 -1.21 3.30 13.02
C LYS A 134 -0.67 2.88 11.66
N LEU A 135 0.53 3.34 11.31
CA LEU A 135 1.19 2.98 10.04
C LEU A 135 1.36 1.47 9.85
N GLY A 136 1.56 0.70 10.92
CA GLY A 136 1.74 -0.75 10.82
C GLY A 136 0.55 -1.48 10.15
N HIS A 137 -0.68 -1.02 10.39
CA HIS A 137 -1.88 -1.58 9.73
C HIS A 137 -1.91 -1.21 8.25
N VAL A 138 -1.61 0.06 7.95
CA VAL A 138 -1.53 0.59 6.58
C VAL A 138 -0.47 -0.16 5.76
N VAL A 139 0.73 -0.37 6.32
CA VAL A 139 1.80 -1.15 5.68
C VAL A 139 1.33 -2.57 5.39
N SER A 140 0.63 -3.20 6.33
CA SER A 140 0.12 -4.57 6.15
C SER A 140 -0.93 -4.64 5.04
N ASP A 141 -1.82 -3.65 4.95
CA ASP A 141 -2.85 -3.57 3.90
C ASP A 141 -2.24 -3.29 2.52
N VAL A 142 -1.29 -2.35 2.41
CA VAL A 142 -0.59 -2.03 1.17
C VAL A 142 0.23 -3.23 0.68
N LYS A 143 0.94 -3.92 1.58
CA LYS A 143 1.68 -5.15 1.25
C LYS A 143 0.77 -6.28 0.78
N ARG A 144 -0.45 -6.36 1.32
CA ARG A 144 -1.44 -7.34 0.86
C ARG A 144 -1.89 -7.03 -0.57
N ALA A 145 -2.13 -5.76 -0.86
CA ALA A 145 -2.49 -5.30 -2.19
C ALA A 145 -1.34 -5.47 -3.21
N GLU A 146 -0.09 -5.20 -2.80
CA GLU A 146 1.12 -5.46 -3.61
C GLU A 146 1.20 -6.93 -3.99
N LYS A 147 1.16 -7.86 -3.02
CA LYS A 147 1.17 -9.30 -3.29
C LYS A 147 0.00 -9.75 -4.15
N ALA A 148 -1.18 -9.16 -3.97
CA ALA A 148 -2.34 -9.48 -4.79
C ALA A 148 -2.15 -9.03 -6.24
N THR A 149 -1.47 -7.90 -6.44
CA THR A 149 -1.18 -7.31 -7.75
C THR A 149 -0.06 -8.07 -8.46
N ASP A 150 1.03 -8.41 -7.77
CA ASP A 150 2.16 -9.21 -8.26
C ASP A 150 1.72 -10.55 -8.90
N ARG A 151 0.71 -11.20 -8.30
CA ARG A 151 0.09 -12.43 -8.82
C ARG A 151 -0.62 -12.24 -10.16
N VAL A 152 -1.07 -11.03 -10.45
CA VAL A 152 -1.86 -10.69 -11.64
C VAL A 152 -0.98 -10.06 -12.73
N THR A 153 0.12 -9.40 -12.34
CA THR A 153 1.05 -8.72 -13.25
C THR A 153 2.22 -9.59 -13.71
N GLY A 154 2.44 -10.75 -13.09
CA GLY A 154 3.29 -11.81 -13.66
C GLY A 154 4.67 -11.94 -13.03
N LYS A 155 4.72 -12.34 -11.75
CA LYS A 155 5.78 -13.24 -11.28
C LYS A 155 5.27 -14.69 -11.38
N PRO A 156 5.66 -15.46 -12.40
CA PRO A 156 5.36 -16.89 -12.48
C PRO A 156 6.24 -17.75 -11.57
N ASP A 157 6.77 -17.21 -10.47
CA ASP A 157 7.76 -17.90 -9.62
C ASP A 157 7.25 -18.01 -8.18
N LYS A 158 6.27 -18.90 -7.98
CA LYS A 158 6.01 -19.74 -6.78
C LYS A 158 4.55 -20.18 -6.62
N ALA A 159 3.60 -19.57 -7.32
CA ALA A 159 2.19 -19.98 -7.22
C ALA A 159 1.81 -21.16 -8.14
N ASP A 160 2.60 -21.41 -9.21
CA ASP A 160 2.30 -22.51 -10.14
C ASP A 160 2.58 -23.90 -9.55
N LYS A 161 3.34 -23.99 -8.44
CA LYS A 161 3.66 -25.28 -7.80
C LYS A 161 2.56 -25.84 -6.89
N VAL A 162 1.48 -25.10 -6.64
CA VAL A 162 0.36 -25.61 -5.80
C VAL A 162 -0.90 -25.91 -6.60
N ALA A 163 -1.09 -25.32 -7.78
CA ALA A 163 -2.21 -25.65 -8.66
C ALA A 163 -1.93 -26.85 -9.60
N LYS A 164 -0.66 -27.24 -9.76
CA LYS A 164 -0.24 -28.37 -10.61
C LYS A 164 0.09 -29.65 -9.82
N ALA A 165 -0.54 -29.84 -8.66
CA ALA A 165 -0.48 -31.09 -7.89
C ALA A 165 -1.82 -31.86 -7.87
N GLU A 166 -2.87 -31.34 -8.50
CA GLU A 166 -4.21 -31.97 -8.49
C GLU A 166 -4.69 -32.42 -9.88
N LYS A 167 -3.76 -32.70 -10.81
CA LYS A 167 -4.09 -33.40 -12.06
C LYS A 167 -3.17 -34.60 -12.25
N PRO A 168 -3.57 -35.81 -11.81
CA PRO A 168 -3.14 -37.01 -12.50
C PRO A 168 -3.99 -37.14 -13.76
N GLU A 169 -3.39 -36.75 -14.88
CA GLU A 169 -3.83 -37.20 -16.19
C GLU A 169 -3.39 -38.67 -16.37
N LYS A 170 -4.24 -39.50 -16.98
CA LYS A 170 -3.91 -40.57 -17.95
C LYS A 170 -4.15 -42.03 -17.53
N MET A 171 -5.12 -42.64 -18.22
CA MET A 171 -5.29 -44.05 -18.71
C MET A 171 -6.80 -44.36 -18.67
N GLU A 172 -7.56 -44.71 -19.71
CA GLU A 172 -7.35 -45.41 -21.00
C GLU A 172 -8.35 -44.78 -22.02
N LYS A 173 -7.97 -44.32 -23.21
CA LYS A 173 -7.73 -45.10 -24.44
C LYS A 173 -8.55 -46.40 -24.56
N MET A 174 -9.76 -46.32 -25.12
CA MET A 174 -10.25 -47.39 -26.02
C MET A 174 -11.28 -46.83 -27.02
N GLU A 175 -10.82 -46.71 -28.27
CA GLU A 175 -11.52 -46.94 -29.54
C GLU A 175 -12.98 -46.46 -29.76
N LYS A 176 -13.11 -45.47 -30.64
CA LYS A 176 -14.12 -45.48 -31.73
C LYS A 176 -13.96 -46.82 -32.50
N PRO A 177 -15.02 -47.47 -33.03
CA PRO A 177 -15.83 -46.85 -34.08
C PRO A 177 -17.31 -47.31 -34.22
N ALA A 178 -18.01 -46.59 -35.12
CA ALA A 178 -19.14 -47.00 -35.97
C ALA A 178 -20.60 -47.03 -35.42
N LYS A 179 -21.42 -46.14 -36.00
CA LYS A 179 -22.89 -46.19 -36.19
C LYS A 179 -23.31 -47.56 -36.79
N PRO A 180 -24.52 -48.10 -36.54
CA PRO A 180 -25.71 -47.69 -37.30
C PRO A 180 -27.06 -47.72 -36.52
N GLU A 181 -28.15 -47.52 -37.26
CA GLU A 181 -29.52 -47.06 -36.94
C GLU A 181 -30.52 -48.00 -36.18
N LYS A 182 -31.59 -47.37 -35.65
CA LYS A 182 -33.05 -47.75 -35.70
C LYS A 182 -33.68 -48.62 -34.57
N PRO A 183 -35.04 -48.65 -34.40
CA PRO A 183 -35.79 -48.01 -33.31
C PRO A 183 -36.70 -48.96 -32.47
N SER A 184 -37.29 -48.48 -31.36
CA SER A 184 -38.61 -48.87 -30.79
C SER A 184 -38.72 -48.51 -29.31
N ARG A 185 -39.68 -47.64 -28.95
CA ARG A 185 -40.85 -47.98 -28.12
C ARG A 185 -41.83 -46.81 -28.08
#